data_AF-A0A550H5W8-F1
#
_entry.id   AF-A0A550H5W8-F1
#
_cell.length_a   1.000
_cell.length_b   1.000
_cell.length_c   1.000
_cell.angle_alpha   90.00
_cell.angle_beta   90.00
_cell.angle_gamma   90.00
#
_symmetry.space_group_name_H-M   'P 1'
#
loop_
_entity.id
_entity.type
_entity.pdbx_description
1 polymer ?
#
loop_
_entity_poly.entity_id
_entity_poly.type
_entity_poly.pdbx_seq_one_letter_code
_entity_poly.pdbx_strand_id
1 'polypeptide(L)' 'MVRGDRDLAMSGFQYKMQQRIVTKLRRAGAISIEKAVTIEEASLDISEESWVHYFIGEYLGRIRRLGKDRYYTEEH' A
#
# COMPACT_ATOMS: atom_id res chain seq x y z
N MET A 1 -22.67 12.92 -20.64
CA MET A 1 -21.32 12.43 -20.31
C MET A 1 -20.86 13.15 -19.05
N VAL A 2 -21.25 12.64 -17.87
CA VAL A 2 -20.86 13.23 -16.59
C VAL A 2 -19.58 12.51 -16.16
N ARG A 3 -18.42 13.16 -16.33
CA ARG A 3 -17.20 12.74 -15.64
C ARG A 3 -17.42 13.10 -14.17
N GLY A 4 -18.02 12.17 -13.44
CA GLY A 4 -18.12 12.29 -11.99
C GLY A 4 -16.72 12.22 -11.40
N ASP A 5 -16.32 13.30 -10.75
CA ASP A 5 -15.34 13.32 -9.66
C ASP A 5 -15.64 12.17 -8.71
N ARG A 6 -15.04 11.00 -8.97
CA ARG A 6 -14.92 9.90 -8.01
C ARG A 6 -13.67 10.15 -7.16
N ASP A 7 -13.63 11.31 -6.51
CA ASP A 7 -12.81 11.47 -5.32
C ASP A 7 -13.50 10.69 -4.19
N LEU A 8 -13.27 9.38 -4.20
CA LEU A 8 -13.66 8.48 -3.11
C LEU A 8 -12.82 8.85 -1.90
N ALA A 9 -13.35 9.69 -1.01
CA ALA A 9 -12.79 9.87 0.31
C ALA A 9 -12.67 8.50 0.98
N MET A 10 -11.44 8.03 1.22
CA MET A 10 -11.23 6.79 1.96
C MET A 10 -11.96 6.88 3.30
N SER A 11 -12.71 5.83 3.64
CA SER A 11 -13.26 5.71 4.99
C SER A 11 -12.14 5.72 6.02
N GLY A 12 -12.41 6.18 7.24
CA GLY A 12 -11.41 6.22 8.32
C GLY A 12 -10.79 4.86 8.63
N PHE A 13 -11.50 3.76 8.34
CA PHE A 13 -10.98 2.40 8.44
C PHE A 13 -9.93 2.09 7.36
N GLN A 14 -10.22 2.41 6.09
CA GLN A 14 -9.27 2.25 4.98
C GLN A 14 -7.99 3.05 5.22
N TYR A 15 -8.11 4.29 5.70
CA TYR A 15 -6.93 5.11 6.04
C TYR A 15 -6.08 4.44 7.13
N LYS A 16 -6.70 3.97 8.23
CA LYS A 16 -5.97 3.27 9.29
C LYS A 16 -5.26 2.03 8.78
N MET A 17 -5.88 1.26 7.88
CA MET A 17 -5.23 0.10 7.31
C MET A 17 -4.06 0.44 6.40
N GLN A 18 -4.22 1.46 5.54
CA GLN A 18 -3.14 1.93 4.69
C GLN A 18 -1.93 2.38 5.52
N GLN A 19 -2.15 3.17 6.59
CA GLN A 19 -1.07 3.63 7.47
C GLN A 19 -0.38 2.46 8.19
N ARG A 20 -1.14 1.46 8.64
CA ARG A 20 -0.59 0.27 9.30
C ARG A 20 0.34 -0.52 8.36
N ILE A 21 -0.11 -0.76 7.13
CA ILE A 21 0.68 -1.43 6.09
C ILE A 21 1.93 -0.62 5.74
N VAL A 22 1.78 0.69 5.48
CA VAL A 22 2.91 1.59 5.17
C VAL A 22 3.94 1.56 6.31
N THR A 23 3.49 1.58 7.56
CA THR A 23 4.38 1.51 8.72
C THR A 23 5.18 0.21 8.75
N LYS A 24 4.54 -0.94 8.46
CA LYS A 24 5.21 -2.23 8.40
C LYS A 24 6.23 -2.32 7.25
N LEU A 25 5.84 -1.89 6.05
CA LEU A 25 6.74 -1.80 4.90
C LEU A 25 7.97 -0.92 5.20
N ARG A 26 7.76 0.26 5.81
CA ARG A 26 8.87 1.14 6.21
C ARG A 26 9.76 0.52 7.27
N ARG A 27 9.19 -0.18 8.27
CA ARG A 27 9.97 -0.90 9.29
C ARG A 27 10.83 -2.02 8.69
N ALA A 28 10.35 -2.66 7.63
CA ALA A 28 11.12 -3.63 6.85
C ALA A 28 12.11 -2.98 5.87
N GLY A 29 12.17 -1.64 5.80
CA GLY A 29 13.11 -0.90 4.96
C GLY A 29 12.61 -0.62 3.55
N ALA A 30 11.35 -0.91 3.23
CA ALA A 30 10.77 -0.80 1.89
C ALA A 30 10.37 0.64 1.52
N ILE A 31 11.37 1.50 1.43
CA ILE A 31 11.25 2.95 1.15
C ILE A 31 11.60 3.32 -0.30
N SER A 32 11.97 2.33 -1.12
CA SER A 32 12.29 2.52 -2.53
C SER A 32 12.10 1.20 -3.29
N ILE A 33 12.05 1.29 -4.62
CA ILE A 33 11.94 0.12 -5.50
C ILE A 33 13.07 -0.90 -5.27
N GLU A 34 14.30 -0.44 -5.03
CA GLU A 34 15.47 -1.28 -4.78
C GLU A 34 15.38 -2.03 -3.45
N LYS A 35 14.63 -1.48 -2.50
CA LYS A 35 14.39 -2.05 -1.18
C LYS A 35 13.02 -2.69 -1.06
N ALA A 36 12.36 -3.01 -2.17
CA ALA A 36 11.06 -3.65 -2.14
C ALA A 36 11.13 -5.01 -1.44
N VAL A 37 10.19 -5.26 -0.53
CA VAL A 37 10.16 -6.44 0.34
C VAL A 37 8.92 -7.29 0.09
N THR A 38 8.96 -8.57 0.44
CA THR A 38 7.79 -9.46 0.40
C THR A 38 6.82 -9.22 1.56
N ILE A 39 5.65 -9.85 1.50
CA ILE A 39 4.64 -9.84 2.58
C ILE A 39 5.23 -10.40 3.87
N GLU A 40 6.01 -11.49 3.78
CA GLU A 40 6.66 -12.14 4.90
C GLU A 40 7.75 -11.26 5.51
N GLU A 41 8.59 -10.64 4.68
CA GLU A 41 9.64 -9.71 5.13
C GLU A 41 9.05 -8.49 5.84
N ALA A 42 7.90 -7.99 5.36
CA ALA A 42 7.14 -6.92 6.02
C ALA A 42 6.29 -7.40 7.21
N SER A 43 6.26 -8.71 7.49
CA SER A 43 5.42 -9.32 8.52
C SER A 43 3.97 -8.86 8.45
N LEU A 44 3.43 -8.82 7.23
CA LEU A 44 2.02 -8.54 6.99
C LEU A 44 1.18 -9.77 7.36
N ASP A 45 0.05 -9.55 8.02
CA ASP A 45 -0.94 -10.58 8.29
C ASP A 45 -1.86 -10.80 7.06
N ILE A 46 -2.66 -11.87 7.09
CA ILE A 46 -3.55 -12.25 5.97
C ILE A 46 -4.54 -11.14 5.60
N SER A 47 -5.02 -10.38 6.59
CA SER A 47 -5.91 -9.25 6.35
C SER A 47 -5.15 -8.12 5.67
N GLU A 48 -3.98 -7.77 6.20
CA GLU A 48 -3.10 -6.74 5.64
C GLU A 48 -2.63 -7.07 4.21
N GLU A 49 -2.35 -8.33 3.89
CA GLU A 49 -2.04 -8.79 2.53
C GLU A 49 -3.19 -8.48 1.55
N SER A 50 -4.42 -8.82 1.95
CA SER A 50 -5.61 -8.54 1.14
C SER A 50 -5.80 -7.03 0.92
N TRP A 51 -5.55 -6.23 1.97
CA TRP A 51 -5.60 -4.78 1.90
C TRP A 51 -4.46 -4.17 1.06
N VAL A 52 -3.26 -4.75 1.09
CA VAL A 52 -2.15 -4.35 0.21
C VAL A 52 -2.58 -4.41 -1.24
N HIS A 53 -3.19 -5.52 -1.66
CA HIS A 53 -3.65 -5.70 -3.03
C HIS A 53 -4.75 -4.71 -3.40
N TYR A 54 -5.62 -4.35 -2.45
CA TYR A 54 -6.64 -3.33 -2.61
C TYR A 54 -6.03 -1.94 -2.83
N PHE A 55 -4.98 -1.58 -2.08
CA PHE A 55 -4.35 -0.26 -2.18
C PHE A 55 -3.43 -0.10 -3.41
N ILE A 56 -3.02 -1.20 -4.05
CA ILE A 56 -2.23 -1.16 -5.29
C ILE A 56 -3.10 -0.64 -6.43
N GLY A 57 -2.79 0.58 -6.88
CA GLY A 57 -3.51 1.22 -7.98
C GLY A 57 -4.56 2.25 -7.54
N GLU A 58 -4.74 2.48 -6.23
CA GLU A 58 -5.54 3.62 -5.75
C GLU A 58 -4.74 4.94 -5.75
N TYR A 59 -5.47 6.04 -5.99
CA TYR A 59 -4.96 7.40 -6.22
C TYR A 59 -4.10 7.99 -5.08
N LEU A 60 -4.18 7.44 -3.86
CA LEU A 60 -3.34 7.83 -2.72
C LEU A 60 -2.05 7.01 -2.56
N GLY A 61 -1.74 6.13 -3.52
CA GLY A 61 -0.41 5.88 -4.11
C GLY A 61 0.83 5.64 -3.24
N ARG A 62 0.72 5.46 -1.92
CA ARG A 62 1.87 5.27 -1.03
C ARG A 62 2.48 3.87 -1.08
N ILE A 63 1.77 2.90 -1.65
CA ILE A 63 2.21 1.51 -1.75
C ILE A 63 2.32 1.16 -3.23
N ARG A 64 3.49 0.69 -3.64
CA ARG A 64 3.79 0.26 -4.99
C ARG A 64 4.20 -1.21 -4.99
N ARG A 65 3.89 -1.89 -6.09
CA ARG A 65 4.26 -3.28 -6.33
C ARG A 65 5.42 -3.35 -7.31
N LEU A 66 6.41 -4.17 -7.00
CA LEU A 66 7.48 -4.58 -7.89
C LEU A 66 7.31 -6.07 -8.20
N GLY A 67 6.99 -6.41 -9.45
CA GLY A 67 6.81 -7.80 -9.86
C GLY A 67 5.60 -8.46 -9.19
N LYS A 68 5.72 -9.75 -8.83
CA LYS A 68 4.59 -10.56 -8.35
C LYS A 68 4.36 -10.46 -6.85
N ASP A 69 5.34 -10.06 -6.05
CA ASP A 69 5.32 -10.34 -4.61
C ASP A 69 6.07 -9.31 -3.76
N ARG A 70 6.68 -8.29 -4.37
CA ARG A 70 7.43 -7.27 -3.62
C ARG A 70 6.69 -5.95 -3.60
N TYR A 71 6.79 -5.27 -2.46
CA TYR A 71 6.09 -4.02 -2.18
C TYR A 71 7.04 -3.00 -1.58
N TYR A 72 6.81 -1.74 -1.90
CA TYR A 72 7.57 -0.62 -1.36
C TYR A 72 6.69 0.61 -1.23
N THR A 73 7.18 1.59 -0.48
CA THR A 73 6.55 2.90 -0.33
C THR A 73 7.47 3.96 -0.90
N GLU A 74 6.92 4.94 -1.63
CA GLU A 74 7.63 6.15 -2.04
C GLU A 74 7.06 7.32 -1.25
N GLU A 75 7.93 8.16 -0.67
CA GLU A 75 7.54 9.50 -0.26
C GLU A 75 7.75 10.46 -1.43
N HIS A 76 6.72 11.26 -1.71
CA HIS A 76 6.87 12.53 -2.41
C HIS A 76 7.02 13.64 -1.38
#